data_AF-A0A067FA36-F1
#
_entry.id   AF-A0A067FA36-F1
#
_cell.length_a   1.000
_cell.length_b   1.000
_cell.length_c   1.000
_cell.angle_alpha   90.00
_cell.angle_beta   90.00
_cell.angle_gamma   90.00
#
_symmetry.space_group_name_H-M   'P 1'
#
loop_
_entity.id
_entity.type
_entity.pdbx_description
1 polymer ?
#
loop_
_entity_poly.entity_id
_entity_poly.type
_entity_poly.pdbx_seq_one_letter_code
_entity_poly.pdbx_strand_id
1 'polypeptide(L)'
;MASTEGLVPITRNFLASYYDKYPAPPLSDDVSRLSSQIRSLANDLLLDSPPSQEESLLIEEADRQPPHKIDENMWKNREHMEEIIFLLKRSHWPATLQQSSAPEDVELANVLGKLSEKFEKTLNTLKSFQAVNSDRIFNTVMTYMPQDFRGALIRQQRERSERNKQAEVDALVNSGASIRDRYSLMWKQQMDRLVSLVFFVPVVAWTVI
;
A
#
# COMPACT_ATOMS: atom_id res chain seq x y z
N MET A 1 -34.71 24.74 -10.91
CA MET A 1 -33.81 24.47 -9.76
C MET A 1 -34.24 23.16 -9.15
N ALA A 2 -33.37 22.14 -9.11
CA ALA A 2 -33.72 20.87 -8.46
C ALA A 2 -33.89 21.11 -6.96
N SER A 3 -35.05 20.76 -6.40
CA SER A 3 -35.34 20.96 -4.97
C SER A 3 -34.36 20.13 -4.14
N THR A 4 -33.66 20.78 -3.22
CA THR A 4 -32.79 20.15 -2.22
C THR A 4 -33.57 19.70 -0.97
N GLU A 5 -34.90 19.86 -0.97
CA GLU A 5 -35.76 19.38 0.12
C GLU A 5 -35.63 17.86 0.29
N GLY A 6 -35.23 17.45 1.49
CA GLY A 6 -35.06 16.04 1.86
C GLY A 6 -33.64 15.48 1.71
N LEU A 7 -32.69 16.24 1.15
CA LEU A 7 -31.29 15.81 1.11
C LEU A 7 -30.62 16.05 2.46
N VAL A 8 -30.38 14.97 3.21
CA VAL A 8 -29.61 15.03 4.46
C VAL A 8 -28.12 15.14 4.11
N PRO A 9 -27.38 16.14 4.65
CA PRO A 9 -25.95 16.23 4.43
C PRO A 9 -25.24 14.96 4.91
N ILE A 10 -24.33 14.42 4.10
CA ILE A 10 -23.45 13.33 4.54
C ILE A 10 -22.46 13.93 5.55
N THR A 11 -22.78 13.84 6.84
CA THR A 11 -21.92 14.29 7.93
C THR A 11 -20.97 13.18 8.36
N ARG A 12 -19.85 13.57 9.01
CA ARG A 12 -18.92 12.60 9.63
C ARG A 12 -19.63 11.69 10.63
N ASN A 13 -20.57 12.22 11.39
CA ASN A 13 -21.35 11.46 12.38
C ASN A 13 -22.30 10.47 11.70
N PHE A 14 -22.95 10.88 10.60
CA PHE A 14 -23.77 9.97 9.80
C PHE A 14 -22.95 8.80 9.26
N LEU A 15 -21.77 9.07 8.68
CA LEU A 15 -20.87 8.02 8.21
C LEU A 15 -20.37 7.14 9.37
N ALA A 16 -20.00 7.71 10.51
CA ALA A 16 -19.59 6.95 11.69
C ALA A 16 -20.68 5.96 12.14
N SER A 17 -21.94 6.43 12.26
CA SER A 17 -23.09 5.59 12.62
C SER A 17 -23.38 4.46 11.62
N TYR A 18 -22.99 4.65 10.35
CA TYR A 18 -23.08 3.59 9.35
C TYR A 18 -22.02 2.51 9.57
N TYR A 19 -20.79 2.90 9.90
CA TYR A 19 -19.69 1.97 10.19
C TYR A 19 -19.85 1.24 11.53
N ASP A 20 -20.57 1.80 12.49
CA ASP A 20 -20.90 1.12 13.76
C ASP A 20 -21.65 -0.21 13.54
N LYS A 21 -22.33 -0.36 12.40
CA LYS A 21 -23.01 -1.61 11.99
C LYS A 21 -22.05 -2.71 11.54
N TYR A 22 -20.79 -2.38 11.29
CA TYR A 22 -19.76 -3.26 10.77
C TYR A 22 -18.55 -3.27 11.71
N PRO A 23 -18.71 -3.77 12.96
CA PRO A 23 -17.61 -3.78 13.92
C PRO A 23 -16.48 -4.67 13.41
N ALA A 24 -15.26 -4.12 13.44
CA ALA A 24 -14.05 -4.91 13.21
C ALA A 24 -13.65 -5.59 14.52
N PRO A 25 -13.29 -6.89 14.51
CA PRO A 25 -12.75 -7.53 15.69
C PRO A 25 -11.45 -6.83 16.13
N PRO A 26 -11.22 -6.66 17.43
CA PRO A 26 -9.96 -6.10 17.91
C PRO A 26 -8.79 -6.99 17.47
N LEU A 27 -7.62 -6.38 17.33
CA LEU A 27 -6.39 -7.12 17.10
C LEU A 27 -6.13 -8.06 18.30
N SER A 28 -5.49 -9.19 18.04
CA SER A 28 -5.06 -10.10 19.11
C SER A 28 -4.09 -9.39 20.06
N ASP A 29 -4.21 -9.65 21.36
CA ASP A 29 -3.26 -9.17 22.38
C ASP A 29 -1.83 -9.64 22.10
N ASP A 30 -1.69 -10.74 21.36
CA ASP A 30 -0.39 -11.23 20.89
C ASP A 30 0.34 -10.22 20.01
N VAL A 31 -0.34 -9.34 19.29
CA VAL A 31 0.30 -8.36 18.42
C VAL A 31 1.19 -7.43 19.25
N SER A 32 0.64 -6.82 20.30
CA SER A 32 1.40 -5.92 21.18
C SER A 32 2.55 -6.64 21.87
N ARG A 33 2.32 -7.87 22.33
CA ARG A 33 3.34 -8.71 22.98
C ARG A 33 4.47 -9.05 22.01
N LEU A 34 4.16 -9.59 20.84
CA LEU A 34 5.14 -9.99 19.83
C LEU A 34 5.90 -8.80 19.26
N SER A 35 5.23 -7.67 18.99
CA SER A 35 5.90 -6.45 18.58
C SER A 35 6.91 -5.96 19.62
N SER A 36 6.58 -6.04 20.91
CA SER A 36 7.50 -5.67 21.98
C SER A 36 8.70 -6.61 22.06
N GLN A 37 8.47 -7.93 21.91
CA GLN A 37 9.54 -8.93 21.87
C GLN A 37 10.49 -8.71 20.68
N ILE A 38 9.95 -8.47 19.48
CA ILE A 38 10.75 -8.19 18.27
C ILE A 38 11.59 -6.93 18.47
N ARG A 39 11.02 -5.86 19.04
CA ARG A 39 11.78 -4.63 19.33
C ARG A 39 12.88 -4.84 20.36
N SER A 40 12.63 -5.63 21.40
CA SER A 40 13.65 -5.98 22.40
C SER A 40 14.84 -6.69 21.73
N LEU A 41 14.55 -7.74 20.94
CA LEU A 41 15.57 -8.49 20.22
C LEU A 41 16.36 -7.59 19.24
N ALA A 42 15.67 -6.70 18.54
CA ALA A 42 16.32 -5.75 17.64
C ALA A 42 17.25 -4.80 18.39
N ASN A 43 16.82 -4.26 19.54
CA ASN A 43 17.65 -3.38 20.36
C ASN A 43 18.90 -4.10 20.88
N ASP A 44 18.77 -5.34 21.34
CA ASP A 44 19.90 -6.15 21.82
C ASP A 44 20.93 -6.35 20.68
N LEU A 45 20.47 -6.66 19.46
CA LEU A 45 21.33 -6.79 18.28
C LEU A 45 22.03 -5.47 17.90
N LEU A 46 21.34 -4.34 18.04
CA LEU A 46 21.92 -3.02 17.74
C LEU A 46 22.98 -2.58 18.74
N LEU A 47 22.95 -3.10 19.98
CA LEU A 47 24.00 -2.86 20.97
C LEU A 47 25.29 -3.59 20.61
N ASP A 48 25.18 -4.82 20.09
CA ASP A 48 26.32 -5.65 19.71
C ASP A 48 26.87 -5.29 18.33
N SER A 49 26.01 -4.85 17.40
CA SER A 49 26.37 -4.49 16.03
C SER A 49 25.72 -3.16 15.64
N PRO A 50 26.46 -2.03 15.70
CA PRO A 50 25.92 -0.73 15.34
C PRO A 50 25.51 -0.70 13.85
N PRO A 51 24.36 -0.08 13.52
CA PRO A 51 23.83 -0.08 12.16
C PRO A 51 24.69 0.78 11.22
N SER A 52 24.77 0.37 9.97
CA SER A 52 25.26 1.21 8.87
C SER A 52 24.32 2.40 8.62
N GLN A 53 24.75 3.33 7.77
CA GLN A 53 23.92 4.48 7.39
C GLN A 53 22.60 4.06 6.73
N GLU A 54 22.63 3.03 5.88
CA GLU A 54 21.43 2.53 5.19
C GLU A 54 20.48 1.82 6.17
N GLU A 55 21.01 0.99 7.07
CA GLU A 55 20.24 0.32 8.11
C GLU A 55 19.61 1.31 9.09
N SER A 56 20.33 2.39 9.41
CA SER A 56 19.80 3.47 10.26
C SER A 56 18.55 4.12 9.64
N LEU A 57 18.53 4.31 8.31
CA LEU A 57 17.35 4.84 7.60
C LEU A 57 16.18 3.84 7.58
N LEU A 58 16.45 2.53 7.64
CA LEU A 58 15.41 1.51 7.75
C LEU A 58 14.82 1.47 9.16
N ILE A 59 15.66 1.59 10.19
CA ILE A 59 15.24 1.67 11.59
C ILE A 59 14.37 2.91 11.80
N GLU A 60 14.82 4.08 11.32
CA GLU A 60 14.04 5.31 11.41
C GLU A 60 12.67 5.16 10.73
N GLU A 61 12.62 4.56 9.54
CA GLU A 61 11.36 4.31 8.83
C GLU A 61 10.44 3.34 9.60
N ALA A 62 10.99 2.31 10.24
CA ALA A 62 10.22 1.35 11.02
C ALA A 62 9.62 1.97 12.30
N ASP A 63 10.25 3.00 12.85
CA ASP A 63 9.79 3.72 14.04
C ASP A 63 8.84 4.88 13.74
N ARG A 64 8.64 5.22 12.45
CA ARG A 64 7.68 6.27 12.06
C ARG A 64 6.25 5.90 12.43
N GLN A 65 5.48 6.93 12.77
CA GLN A 65 4.05 6.74 13.00
C GLN A 65 3.35 6.31 11.70
N PRO A 66 2.50 5.27 11.75
CA PRO A 66 1.72 4.85 10.60
C PRO A 66 0.87 6.00 10.04
N PRO A 67 0.78 6.15 8.70
CA PRO A 67 -0.08 7.16 8.11
C PRO A 67 -1.54 6.98 8.53
N HIS A 68 -2.21 8.09 8.86
CA HIS A 68 -3.62 8.08 9.24
C HIS A 68 -4.56 7.86 8.03
N LYS A 69 -4.15 8.28 6.84
CA LYS A 69 -4.97 8.13 5.63
C LYS A 69 -4.91 6.68 5.14
N ILE A 70 -6.07 6.07 4.90
CA ILE A 70 -6.17 4.66 4.50
C ILE A 70 -5.37 4.34 3.23
N ASP A 71 -5.45 5.19 2.20
CA ASP A 71 -4.74 4.95 0.95
C ASP A 71 -3.22 5.01 1.14
N GLU A 72 -2.75 6.01 1.88
CA GLU A 72 -1.33 6.19 2.20
C GLU A 72 -0.80 5.02 3.03
N ASN A 73 -1.58 4.59 4.04
CA ASN A 73 -1.27 3.44 4.86
C ASN A 73 -1.18 2.15 4.03
N MET A 74 -2.12 1.93 3.11
CA MET A 74 -2.12 0.75 2.25
C MET A 74 -0.92 0.74 1.30
N TRP A 75 -0.51 1.89 0.77
CA TRP A 75 0.70 2.00 -0.05
C TRP A 75 1.98 1.75 0.76
N LYS A 76 2.08 2.34 1.96
CA LYS A 76 3.20 2.12 2.87
C LYS A 76 3.32 0.67 3.33
N ASN A 77 2.22 0.02 3.66
CA ASN A 77 2.23 -1.41 4.00
C ASN A 77 2.77 -2.25 2.85
N ARG A 78 2.41 -1.94 1.59
CA ARG A 78 2.95 -2.65 0.43
C ARG A 78 4.45 -2.42 0.24
N GLU A 79 4.91 -1.18 0.42
CA GLU A 79 6.34 -0.82 0.39
C GLU A 79 7.11 -1.64 1.43
N HIS A 80 6.67 -1.59 2.70
CA HIS A 80 7.31 -2.31 3.80
C HIS A 80 7.29 -3.83 3.59
N MET A 81 6.19 -4.42 3.10
CA MET A 81 6.14 -5.85 2.80
C MET A 81 7.14 -6.24 1.72
N GLU A 82 7.29 -5.44 0.65
CA GLU A 82 8.27 -5.73 -0.40
C GLU A 82 9.71 -5.55 0.08
N GLU A 83 9.96 -4.56 0.93
CA GLU A 83 11.27 -4.37 1.58
C GLU A 83 11.61 -5.56 2.50
N ILE A 84 10.66 -6.01 3.32
CA ILE A 84 10.85 -7.19 4.18
C ILE A 84 11.15 -8.42 3.34
N ILE A 85 10.39 -8.67 2.27
CA ILE A 85 10.65 -9.81 1.36
C ILE A 85 12.03 -9.67 0.72
N PHE A 86 12.44 -8.46 0.33
CA PHE A 86 13.76 -8.20 -0.23
C PHE A 86 14.89 -8.58 0.75
N LEU A 87 14.79 -8.12 2.00
CA LEU A 87 15.75 -8.41 3.07
C LEU A 87 15.76 -9.88 3.49
N LEU A 88 14.61 -10.57 3.43
CA LEU A 88 14.50 -12.00 3.75
C LEU A 88 15.14 -12.92 2.70
N LYS A 89 15.45 -12.42 1.50
CA LYS A 89 16.17 -13.22 0.49
C LYS A 89 17.60 -13.48 0.94
N ARG A 90 18.03 -14.75 0.85
CA ARG A 90 19.36 -15.20 1.28
C ARG A 90 20.51 -14.40 0.66
N SER A 91 20.35 -13.90 -0.57
CA SER A 91 21.35 -13.05 -1.25
C SER A 91 21.62 -11.71 -0.54
N HIS A 92 20.69 -11.23 0.26
CA HIS A 92 20.78 -9.95 0.98
C HIS A 92 21.04 -10.13 2.48
N TRP A 93 21.25 -11.36 2.94
CA TRP A 93 21.61 -11.57 4.34
C TRP A 93 23.03 -11.07 4.62
N PRO A 94 23.37 -10.78 5.89
CA PRO A 94 24.75 -10.58 6.30
C PRO A 94 25.64 -11.74 5.83
N ALA A 95 26.86 -11.43 5.36
CA ALA A 95 27.78 -12.42 4.80
C ALA A 95 28.08 -13.60 5.74
N THR A 96 28.08 -13.34 7.05
CA THR A 96 28.23 -14.33 8.13
C THR A 96 27.13 -15.39 8.09
N LEU A 97 25.87 -14.99 7.87
CA LEU A 97 24.72 -15.88 7.79
C LEU A 97 24.57 -16.56 6.42
N GLN A 98 25.17 -15.99 5.36
CA GLN A 98 25.14 -16.60 4.03
C GLN A 98 26.02 -17.86 3.95
N GLN A 99 27.22 -17.79 4.53
CA GLN A 99 28.29 -18.79 4.39
C GLN A 99 28.22 -19.91 5.44
N SER A 100 27.56 -19.67 6.56
CA SER A 100 27.52 -20.65 7.65
C SER A 100 26.56 -21.80 7.34
N SER A 101 27.02 -23.02 7.63
CA SER A 101 26.28 -24.28 7.42
C SER A 101 25.98 -24.99 8.75
N ALA A 102 26.00 -24.26 9.86
CA ALA A 102 25.66 -24.83 11.15
C ALA A 102 24.17 -25.23 11.18
N PRO A 103 23.78 -26.27 11.93
CA PRO A 103 22.39 -26.71 12.02
C PRO A 103 21.43 -25.61 12.49
N GLU A 104 21.89 -24.71 13.36
CA GLU A 104 21.14 -23.53 13.81
C GLU A 104 20.84 -22.55 12.66
N ASP A 105 21.79 -22.35 11.74
CA ASP A 105 21.61 -21.48 10.57
C ASP A 105 20.61 -22.06 9.57
N VAL A 106 20.54 -23.39 9.48
CA VAL A 106 19.57 -24.10 8.64
C VAL A 106 18.15 -23.93 9.21
N GLU A 107 18.00 -24.01 10.54
CA GLU A 107 16.72 -23.78 11.20
C GLU A 107 16.26 -22.32 11.04
N LEU A 108 17.15 -21.36 11.30
CA LEU A 108 16.89 -19.94 11.09
C LEU A 108 16.47 -19.67 9.64
N ALA A 109 17.18 -20.26 8.67
CA ALA A 109 16.85 -20.09 7.26
C ALA A 109 15.46 -20.64 6.90
N ASN A 110 15.07 -21.76 7.49
CA ASN A 110 13.74 -22.32 7.31
C ASN A 110 12.65 -21.40 7.90
N VAL A 111 12.90 -20.81 9.08
CA VAL A 111 11.97 -19.85 9.71
C VAL A 111 11.82 -18.59 8.85
N LEU A 112 12.93 -18.01 8.39
CA LEU A 112 12.92 -16.82 7.53
C LEU A 112 12.25 -17.11 6.17
N GLY A 113 12.46 -18.29 5.60
CA GLY A 113 11.78 -18.74 4.39
C GLY A 113 10.25 -18.80 4.57
N LYS A 114 9.77 -19.43 5.66
CA LYS A 114 8.34 -19.45 6.00
C LYS A 114 7.77 -18.06 6.23
N LEU A 115 8.55 -17.15 6.81
CA LEU A 115 8.15 -15.77 7.01
C LEU A 115 8.02 -15.04 5.67
N SER A 116 8.98 -15.22 4.76
CA SER A 116 8.94 -14.66 3.40
C SER A 116 7.69 -15.10 2.65
N GLU A 117 7.38 -16.41 2.67
CA GLU A 117 6.16 -16.94 2.04
C GLU A 117 4.88 -16.31 2.60
N LYS A 118 4.83 -16.05 3.92
CA LYS A 118 3.67 -15.40 4.54
C LYS A 118 3.54 -13.96 4.04
N PHE A 119 4.62 -13.20 4.01
CA PHE A 119 4.61 -11.83 3.49
C PHE A 119 4.24 -11.77 2.01
N GLU A 120 4.74 -12.68 1.18
CA GLU A 120 4.38 -12.76 -0.23
C GLU A 120 2.89 -13.04 -0.42
N LYS A 121 2.32 -14.00 0.33
CA LYS A 121 0.88 -14.29 0.31
C LYS A 121 0.06 -13.08 0.72
N THR A 122 0.41 -12.43 1.83
CA THR A 122 -0.30 -11.24 2.32
C THR A 122 -0.20 -10.07 1.35
N LEU A 123 0.98 -9.83 0.78
CA LEU A 123 1.20 -8.78 -0.23
C LEU A 123 0.34 -9.01 -1.47
N ASN A 124 0.24 -10.26 -1.94
CA ASN A 124 -0.60 -10.61 -3.08
C ASN A 124 -2.10 -10.42 -2.78
N THR A 125 -2.55 -10.77 -1.57
CA THR A 125 -3.92 -10.47 -1.12
C THR A 125 -4.18 -8.97 -1.07
N LEU A 126 -3.22 -8.18 -0.60
CA LEU A 126 -3.36 -6.72 -0.54
C LEU A 126 -3.42 -6.10 -1.94
N LYS A 127 -2.55 -6.54 -2.86
CA LYS A 127 -2.56 -6.11 -4.27
C LYS A 127 -3.89 -6.46 -4.95
N SER A 128 -4.38 -7.69 -4.76
CA SER A 128 -5.65 -8.12 -5.37
C SER A 128 -6.85 -7.35 -4.79
N PHE A 129 -6.86 -7.11 -3.47
CA PHE A 129 -7.87 -6.27 -2.83
C PHE A 129 -7.92 -4.87 -3.45
N GLN A 130 -6.77 -4.20 -3.58
CA GLN A 130 -6.70 -2.86 -4.18
C GLN A 130 -7.17 -2.83 -5.63
N ALA A 131 -6.76 -3.81 -6.45
CA ALA A 131 -7.19 -3.92 -7.84
C ALA A 131 -8.71 -4.12 -7.96
N VAL A 132 -9.25 -5.10 -7.23
CA VAL A 132 -10.69 -5.39 -7.23
C VAL A 132 -11.50 -4.21 -6.71
N ASN A 133 -11.02 -3.53 -5.66
CA ASN A 133 -11.71 -2.35 -5.13
C ASN A 133 -11.73 -1.19 -6.11
N SER A 134 -10.61 -0.92 -6.80
CA SER A 134 -10.51 0.12 -7.84
C SER A 134 -11.49 -0.15 -8.98
N ASP A 135 -11.55 -1.40 -9.46
CA ASP A 135 -12.47 -1.78 -10.53
C ASP A 135 -13.93 -1.74 -10.09
N ARG A 136 -14.25 -2.13 -8.85
CA ARG A 136 -15.60 -1.99 -8.29
C ARG A 136 -16.04 -0.54 -8.26
N ILE A 137 -15.22 0.36 -7.72
CA ILE A 137 -15.53 1.80 -7.67
C ILE A 137 -15.73 2.34 -9.08
N PHE A 138 -14.83 2.03 -10.01
CA PHE A 138 -14.96 2.46 -11.40
C PHE A 138 -16.26 1.95 -12.04
N ASN A 139 -16.57 0.67 -11.88
CA ASN A 139 -17.79 0.08 -12.44
C ASN A 139 -19.06 0.69 -11.82
N THR A 140 -19.06 0.97 -10.52
CA THR A 140 -20.17 1.68 -9.86
C THR A 140 -20.34 3.10 -10.41
N VAL A 141 -19.26 3.85 -10.65
CA VAL A 141 -19.38 5.16 -11.31
C VAL A 141 -19.94 5.01 -12.72
N MET A 142 -19.48 4.00 -13.46
CA MET A 142 -19.96 3.73 -14.82
C MET A 142 -21.45 3.40 -14.91
N THR A 143 -22.10 2.90 -13.85
CA THR A 143 -23.56 2.66 -13.87
C THR A 143 -24.37 3.95 -13.94
N TYR A 144 -23.80 5.08 -13.50
CA TYR A 144 -24.44 6.39 -13.56
C TYR A 144 -24.09 7.18 -14.82
N MET A 145 -23.17 6.68 -15.65
CA MET A 145 -22.77 7.34 -16.89
C MET A 145 -23.79 7.08 -18.01
N PRO A 146 -24.02 8.06 -18.92
CA PRO A 146 -24.83 7.85 -20.11
C PRO A 146 -24.32 6.66 -20.94
N GLN A 147 -25.25 5.82 -21.43
CA GLN A 147 -24.96 4.65 -22.26
C GLN A 147 -24.69 5.03 -23.73
N ASP A 148 -23.85 6.04 -23.93
CA ASP A 148 -23.39 6.50 -25.24
C ASP A 148 -21.87 6.39 -25.36
N PHE A 149 -21.31 6.92 -26.45
CA PHE A 149 -19.88 6.85 -26.75
C PHE A 149 -18.98 7.47 -25.66
N ARG A 150 -19.51 8.35 -24.78
CA ARG A 150 -18.73 8.99 -23.70
C ARG A 150 -18.23 7.97 -22.70
N GLY A 151 -19.03 6.94 -22.39
CA GLY A 151 -18.60 5.87 -21.49
C GLY A 151 -17.43 5.05 -22.08
N ALA A 152 -17.45 4.81 -23.39
CA ALA A 152 -16.35 4.16 -24.09
C ALA A 152 -15.07 5.02 -24.12
N LEU A 153 -15.20 6.33 -24.35
CA LEU A 153 -14.07 7.27 -24.32
C LEU A 153 -13.40 7.32 -22.93
N ILE A 154 -14.18 7.37 -21.86
CA ILE A 154 -13.64 7.38 -20.49
C ILE A 154 -12.90 6.08 -20.17
N ARG A 155 -13.43 4.92 -20.57
CA ARG A 155 -12.73 3.63 -20.44
C ARG A 155 -11.40 3.64 -21.21
N GLN A 156 -11.42 4.08 -22.47
CA GLN A 156 -10.22 4.14 -23.30
C GLN A 156 -9.16 5.09 -22.72
N GLN A 157 -9.59 6.25 -22.20
CA GLN A 157 -8.70 7.21 -21.56
C GLN A 157 -8.08 6.63 -20.28
N ARG A 158 -8.88 5.96 -19.43
CA ARG A 158 -8.39 5.26 -18.24
C ARG A 158 -7.34 4.23 -18.64
N GLU A 159 -7.65 3.33 -19.55
CA GLU A 159 -6.73 2.27 -19.97
C GLU A 159 -5.42 2.82 -20.54
N ARG A 160 -5.48 3.87 -21.36
CA ARG A 160 -4.27 4.53 -21.88
C ARG A 160 -3.45 5.15 -20.76
N SER A 161 -4.10 5.83 -19.82
CA SER A 161 -3.41 6.42 -18.66
C SER A 161 -2.80 5.35 -17.76
N GLU A 162 -3.47 4.23 -17.50
CA GLU A 162 -2.92 3.13 -16.70
C GLU A 162 -1.71 2.50 -17.38
N ARG A 163 -1.80 2.24 -18.70
CA ARG A 163 -0.68 1.68 -19.47
C ARG A 163 0.54 2.59 -19.44
N ASN A 164 0.36 3.91 -19.59
CA ASN A 164 1.47 4.86 -19.53
C ASN A 164 2.12 4.90 -18.14
N LYS A 165 1.32 4.89 -17.08
CA LYS A 165 1.82 4.89 -15.69
C LYS A 165 2.56 3.60 -15.35
N GLN A 166 2.06 2.46 -15.81
CA GLN A 166 2.74 1.18 -15.67
C GLN A 166 4.07 1.17 -16.41
N ALA A 167 4.12 1.69 -17.64
CA ALA A 167 5.36 1.79 -18.40
C ALA A 167 6.42 2.66 -17.71
N GLU A 168 6.02 3.75 -17.03
CA GLU A 168 6.92 4.59 -16.24
C GLU A 168 7.49 3.83 -15.02
N VAL A 169 6.65 3.06 -14.33
CA VAL A 169 7.07 2.19 -13.23
C VAL A 169 8.03 1.10 -13.74
N ASP A 170 7.72 0.46 -14.86
CA ASP A 170 8.55 -0.59 -15.43
C ASP A 170 9.91 -0.04 -15.89
N ALA A 171 9.94 1.15 -16.50
CA ALA A 171 11.18 1.82 -16.88
C ALA A 171 12.05 2.13 -15.66
N LEU A 172 11.44 2.61 -14.57
CA LEU A 172 12.14 2.89 -13.32
C LEU A 172 12.73 1.63 -12.71
N VAL A 173 11.97 0.52 -12.65
CA VAL A 173 12.47 -0.77 -12.16
C VAL A 173 13.60 -1.30 -13.04
N ASN A 174 13.48 -1.19 -14.36
CA ASN A 174 14.50 -1.65 -15.30
C ASN A 174 15.80 -0.83 -15.21
N SER A 175 15.74 0.42 -14.75
CA SER A 175 16.92 1.25 -14.45
C SER A 175 17.62 0.89 -13.14
N GLY A 176 17.10 -0.07 -12.36
CA GLY A 176 17.67 -0.50 -11.08
C GLY A 176 17.31 0.42 -9.91
N ALA A 177 16.21 1.17 -10.00
CA ALA A 177 15.76 2.02 -8.91
C ALA A 177 15.34 1.21 -7.67
N SER A 178 15.40 1.86 -6.51
CA SER A 178 15.05 1.20 -5.25
C SER A 178 13.54 0.91 -5.14
N ILE A 179 13.19 0.02 -4.22
CA ILE A 179 11.78 -0.24 -3.85
C ILE A 179 11.10 1.07 -3.42
N ARG A 180 11.80 1.89 -2.64
CA ARG A 180 11.34 3.21 -2.16
C ARG A 180 11.05 4.17 -3.31
N ASP A 181 11.91 4.24 -4.32
CA ASP A 181 11.71 5.12 -5.48
C ASP A 181 10.47 4.72 -6.26
N ARG A 182 10.29 3.41 -6.48
CA ARG A 182 9.11 2.87 -7.14
C ARG A 182 7.82 3.20 -6.39
N TYR A 183 7.81 3.03 -5.07
CA TYR A 183 6.63 3.36 -4.24
C TYR A 183 6.37 4.86 -4.15
N SER A 184 7.41 5.68 -4.15
CA SER A 184 7.31 7.15 -4.23
C SER A 184 6.67 7.60 -5.55
N LEU A 185 7.07 7.00 -6.68
CA LEU A 185 6.46 7.26 -7.98
C LEU A 185 4.98 6.85 -8.01
N MET A 186 4.66 5.64 -7.55
CA MET A 186 3.26 5.16 -7.53
C MET A 186 2.38 6.03 -6.63
N TRP A 187 2.90 6.51 -5.50
CA TRP A 187 2.20 7.45 -4.62
C TRP A 187 1.98 8.80 -5.30
N LYS A 188 2.99 9.34 -5.98
CA LYS A 188 2.86 10.57 -6.77
C LYS A 188 1.78 10.41 -7.85
N GLN A 189 1.82 9.32 -8.62
CA GLN A 189 0.79 9.01 -9.62
C GLN A 189 -0.61 8.90 -9.00
N GLN A 190 -0.73 8.45 -7.75
CA GLN A 190 -1.99 8.42 -7.00
C GLN A 190 -2.46 9.84 -6.62
N MET A 191 -1.57 10.69 -6.10
CA MET A 191 -1.89 12.07 -5.76
C MET A 191 -2.31 12.87 -7.00
N ASP A 192 -1.63 12.69 -8.12
CA ASP A 192 -1.98 13.36 -9.39
C ASP A 192 -3.39 12.99 -9.87
N ARG A 193 -3.85 11.74 -9.62
CA ARG A 193 -5.24 11.35 -9.88
C ARG A 193 -6.22 12.14 -9.02
N LEU A 194 -5.92 12.28 -7.73
CA LEU A 194 -6.78 13.02 -6.80
C LEU A 194 -6.85 14.50 -7.17
N VAL A 195 -5.73 15.13 -7.54
CA VAL A 195 -5.70 16.50 -8.03
C VAL A 195 -6.57 16.65 -9.28
N SER A 196 -6.39 15.75 -10.26
CA SER A 196 -7.21 15.78 -11.49
C SER A 196 -8.70 15.61 -11.22
N LEU A 197 -9.10 14.83 -10.21
CA LEU A 197 -10.49 14.66 -9.78
C LEU A 197 -11.09 15.94 -9.20
N VAL A 198 -10.33 16.68 -8.39
CA VAL A 198 -10.75 17.99 -7.85
C VAL A 198 -11.00 18.99 -8.98
N PHE A 199 -10.28 18.88 -10.10
CA PHE A 199 -10.54 19.70 -11.29
C PHE A 199 -11.68 19.16 -12.17
N PHE A 200 -11.94 17.84 -12.18
CA PHE A 200 -12.99 17.23 -13.01
C PHE A 200 -14.40 17.37 -12.43
N VAL A 201 -14.55 17.28 -11.11
CA VAL A 201 -15.84 17.46 -10.41
C VAL A 201 -16.50 18.82 -10.71
N PRO A 202 -15.80 19.97 -10.71
CA PRO A 202 -16.37 21.24 -11.14
C PRO A 202 -16.64 21.33 -12.65
N VAL A 203 -15.83 20.70 -13.50
CA VAL A 203 -15.99 20.80 -14.98
C VAL A 203 -17.21 20.04 -15.48
N VAL A 204 -17.51 18.86 -14.90
CA VAL A 204 -18.74 18.11 -15.24
C VAL A 204 -19.99 18.81 -14.69
N ALA A 205 -19.88 19.51 -13.54
CA ALA A 205 -20.98 20.30 -13.00
C ALA A 205 -21.28 21.58 -13.83
N TRP A 206 -20.29 22.11 -14.55
CA TRP A 206 -20.44 23.32 -15.38
C TRP A 206 -20.80 23.05 -16.85
N THR A 207 -20.69 21.81 -17.34
CA THR A 207 -21.10 21.44 -18.71
C THR A 207 -22.52 20.89 -18.81
N VAL A 208 -23.27 20.87 -17.70
CA VAL A 208 -24.67 20.40 -17.62
C VAL A 208 -25.61 21.48 -17.04
N ILE A 209 -25.21 22.76 -17.08
CA ILE A 209 -26.09 23.91 -16.80
C ILE A 209 -26.17 24.79 -18.04
#